data_AF-A0A5C6CPJ3-F1
#
_entry.id   AF-A0A5C6CPJ3-F1
#
_cell.length_a   1.000
_cell.length_b   1.000
_cell.length_c   1.000
_cell.angle_alpha   90.00
_cell.angle_beta   90.00
_cell.angle_gamma   90.00
#
_symmetry.space_group_name_H-M   'P 1'
#
loop_
_entity.id
_entity.type
_entity.pdbx_description
1 polymer ?
#
loop_
_entity_poly.entity_id
_entity_poly.type
_entity_poly.pdbx_seq_one_letter_code
_entity_poly.pdbx_strand_id
1 'polypeptide(L)'
;MIKPNSPGRTELGQHQLSYAAGSTSLEPYGFRILGQSDNNRLDHLLSSFPELSRLLHREALIISAYPAALGLAGFAPLVDTYLHPPTFIRAMRLAAIEDRSVVFAAQPLAGVDLLLRAIHQQMELPQRMLWAAGGYYFPRSLEVFITDCLAQQGCQIEYLHCYGVAEIGHTCFAAMERFDSGHPRFRKVAPEVTASVIGGNSQLALQRSDGRSIVTEDYADEINGEWLIQSGHGRMCPEVREQLESWSHQDWMRRTGYLAAQAKNTRYQLREWVECCGDERELRYFRFWEQHGGSLQCKPKWNRASASAVTPPSGPHPVPHRI
;
A
#
# COMPACT_ATOMS: atom_id res chain seq x y z
N MET A 1 -15.29 -3.62 -5.60
CA MET A 1 -15.47 -3.77 -7.06
C MET A 1 -16.95 -3.70 -7.34
N ILE A 2 -17.42 -2.74 -8.15
CA ILE A 2 -18.80 -2.78 -8.62
C ILE A 2 -18.86 -3.97 -9.58
N LYS A 3 -19.49 -5.07 -9.15
CA LYS A 3 -19.90 -6.10 -10.10
C LYS A 3 -21.10 -5.53 -10.88
N PRO A 4 -21.19 -5.73 -12.21
CA PRO A 4 -22.20 -5.08 -13.06
C PRO A 4 -23.67 -5.44 -12.74
N ASN A 5 -23.93 -6.25 -11.72
CA ASN A 5 -25.27 -6.73 -11.39
C ASN A 5 -25.97 -5.89 -10.31
N SER A 6 -25.50 -4.68 -10.01
CA SER A 6 -26.31 -3.74 -9.22
C SER A 6 -27.46 -3.23 -10.10
N PRO A 7 -28.73 -3.49 -9.76
CA PRO A 7 -29.87 -3.06 -10.55
C PRO A 7 -30.03 -1.54 -10.39
N GLY A 8 -29.39 -0.80 -11.31
CA GLY A 8 -29.42 0.65 -11.37
C GLY A 8 -28.31 1.11 -12.30
N ARG A 9 -28.66 1.67 -13.47
CA ARG A 9 -27.67 2.31 -14.35
C ARG A 9 -27.00 3.44 -13.57
N THR A 10 -25.77 3.24 -13.13
CA THR A 10 -24.95 4.33 -12.60
C THR A 10 -24.60 5.28 -13.73
N GLU A 11 -25.00 6.55 -13.64
CA GLU A 11 -24.63 7.59 -14.60
C GLU A 11 -23.13 7.93 -14.45
N LEU A 12 -22.28 7.22 -15.18
CA LEU A 12 -20.82 7.34 -15.06
C LEU A 12 -20.29 8.75 -15.34
N GLY A 13 -21.00 9.57 -16.12
CA GLY A 13 -20.59 10.92 -16.51
C GLY A 13 -20.49 11.92 -15.35
N GLN A 14 -21.02 11.61 -14.17
CA GLN A 14 -20.96 12.47 -12.97
C GLN A 14 -19.88 12.05 -11.97
N HIS A 15 -19.04 11.07 -12.34
CA HIS A 15 -18.13 10.42 -11.40
C HIS A 15 -16.68 10.52 -11.88
N GLN A 16 -15.78 10.80 -10.94
CA GLN A 16 -14.36 10.58 -11.16
C GLN A 16 -14.11 9.07 -11.11
N LEU A 17 -13.48 8.51 -12.14
CA LEU A 17 -13.22 7.07 -12.22
C LEU A 17 -11.72 6.81 -12.07
N SER A 18 -11.38 5.76 -11.32
CA SER A 18 -10.01 5.26 -11.17
C SER A 18 -9.92 3.82 -11.68
N TYR A 19 -9.32 3.66 -12.86
CA TYR A 19 -8.93 2.35 -13.42
C TYR A 19 -7.67 1.78 -12.77
N ALA A 20 -6.91 2.67 -12.15
CA ALA A 20 -5.77 2.32 -11.34
C ALA A 20 -6.18 1.40 -10.17
N ALA A 21 -7.32 1.64 -9.54
CA ALA A 21 -7.69 1.08 -8.23
C ALA A 21 -8.04 -0.42 -8.23
N GLY A 22 -7.02 -1.27 -8.32
CA GLY A 22 -7.06 -2.67 -7.94
C GLY A 22 -7.80 -3.59 -8.91
N SER A 23 -7.75 -3.29 -10.20
CA SER A 23 -8.25 -4.17 -11.25
C SER A 23 -7.15 -4.41 -12.28
N THR A 24 -6.74 -5.65 -12.45
CA THR A 24 -5.99 -6.09 -13.65
C THR A 24 -6.94 -6.40 -14.81
N SER A 25 -8.24 -6.09 -14.65
CA SER A 25 -9.23 -6.31 -15.69
C SER A 25 -9.01 -5.34 -16.83
N LEU A 26 -8.97 -5.87 -18.04
CA LEU A 26 -9.01 -5.09 -19.27
C LEU A 26 -10.44 -4.65 -19.63
N GLU A 27 -11.43 -5.08 -18.85
CA GLU A 27 -12.82 -4.70 -19.06
C GLU A 27 -13.03 -3.21 -18.78
N PRO A 28 -13.82 -2.50 -19.61
CA PRO A 28 -14.06 -1.06 -19.47
C PRO A 28 -14.77 -0.69 -18.18
N TYR A 29 -15.35 -1.66 -17.47
CA TYR A 29 -16.04 -1.49 -16.18
C TYR A 29 -15.18 -1.83 -14.96
N GLY A 30 -13.90 -2.17 -15.16
CA GLY A 30 -12.94 -2.50 -14.10
C GLY A 30 -12.42 -1.30 -13.30
N PHE A 31 -13.24 -0.28 -13.04
CA PHE A 31 -12.84 0.95 -12.35
C PHE A 31 -13.46 1.06 -10.95
N ARG A 32 -12.94 2.01 -10.15
CA ARG A 32 -13.60 2.52 -8.94
C ARG A 32 -14.11 3.93 -9.18
N ILE A 33 -15.24 4.25 -8.57
CA ILE A 33 -15.73 5.64 -8.50
C ILE A 33 -15.03 6.33 -7.33
N LEU A 34 -14.36 7.44 -7.61
CA LEU A 34 -13.78 8.37 -6.65
C LEU A 34 -14.80 9.48 -6.36
N GLY A 35 -14.80 10.00 -5.12
CA GLY A 35 -15.50 11.25 -4.80
C GLY A 35 -17.03 11.21 -4.78
N GLN A 36 -17.69 10.05 -4.86
CA GLN A 36 -19.10 9.94 -4.43
C GLN A 36 -19.12 10.10 -2.90
N SER A 37 -19.25 11.36 -2.48
CA SER A 37 -19.29 11.90 -1.12
C SER A 37 -18.40 11.16 -0.12
N ASP A 38 -17.40 11.86 0.43
CA ASP A 38 -16.64 11.35 1.56
C ASP A 38 -17.54 10.94 2.74
N ASN A 39 -18.87 11.14 2.76
CA ASN A 39 -19.78 10.68 3.82
C ASN A 39 -19.25 11.06 5.22
N ASN A 40 -18.64 12.25 5.33
CA ASN A 40 -17.94 12.72 6.52
C ASN A 40 -16.79 11.81 6.99
N ARG A 41 -16.19 11.00 6.10
CA ARG A 41 -15.07 10.08 6.39
C ARG A 41 -13.84 10.80 6.85
N LEU A 42 -13.52 11.94 6.24
CA LEU A 42 -12.45 12.77 6.75
C LEU A 42 -12.77 13.22 8.18
N ASP A 43 -14.01 13.66 8.45
CA ASP A 43 -14.41 14.03 9.81
C ASP A 43 -14.35 12.84 10.77
N HIS A 44 -14.73 11.63 10.34
CA HIS A 44 -14.60 10.41 11.14
C HIS A 44 -13.14 10.06 11.42
N LEU A 45 -12.26 10.20 10.41
CA LEU A 45 -10.83 10.01 10.56
C LEU A 45 -10.23 11.05 11.53
N LEU A 46 -10.54 12.33 11.34
CA LEU A 46 -10.10 13.43 12.21
C LEU A 46 -10.69 13.32 13.62
N SER A 47 -11.90 12.78 13.79
CA SER A 47 -12.46 12.53 15.12
C SER A 47 -11.72 11.41 15.86
N SER A 48 -11.18 10.44 15.12
CA SER A 48 -10.39 9.33 15.68
C SER A 48 -8.92 9.69 15.90
N PHE A 49 -8.42 10.65 15.13
CA PHE A 49 -7.04 11.15 15.14
C PHE A 49 -7.02 12.68 14.93
N PRO A 50 -7.38 13.48 15.95
CA PRO A 50 -7.46 14.94 15.85
C PRO A 50 -6.13 15.60 15.42
N GLU A 51 -5.01 14.99 15.78
CA GLU A 51 -3.66 15.40 15.42
C GLU A 51 -3.42 15.46 13.91
N LEU A 52 -4.16 14.68 13.11
CA LEU A 52 -4.03 14.69 11.65
C LEU A 52 -4.45 16.02 11.03
N SER A 53 -5.24 16.85 11.72
CA SER A 53 -5.67 18.17 11.23
C SER A 53 -4.51 19.11 10.87
N ARG A 54 -3.31 18.89 11.45
CA ARG A 54 -2.10 19.66 11.13
C ARG A 54 -1.47 19.33 9.77
N LEU A 55 -1.80 18.17 9.22
CA LEU A 55 -1.31 17.68 7.91
C LEU A 55 -2.44 17.55 6.88
N LEU A 56 -3.65 17.21 7.33
CA LEU A 56 -4.86 17.11 6.52
C LEU A 56 -5.63 18.44 6.58
N HIS A 57 -5.22 19.38 5.73
CA HIS A 57 -5.92 20.65 5.51
C HIS A 57 -6.09 20.93 4.00
N ARG A 58 -6.94 21.90 3.64
CA ARG A 58 -7.29 22.21 2.23
C ARG A 58 -6.10 22.65 1.36
N GLU A 59 -5.03 23.12 1.99
CA GLU A 59 -3.80 23.54 1.29
C GLU A 59 -2.77 22.42 1.18
N ALA A 60 -3.02 21.24 1.79
CA ALA A 60 -2.17 20.08 1.60
C ALA A 60 -2.17 19.63 0.12
N LEU A 61 -1.12 18.94 -0.30
CA LEU A 61 -1.09 18.26 -1.60
C LEU A 61 -1.25 16.76 -1.40
N ILE A 62 -2.32 16.18 -1.93
CA ILE A 62 -2.52 14.73 -1.94
C ILE A 62 -1.76 14.15 -3.13
N ILE A 63 -0.75 13.34 -2.86
CA ILE A 63 0.01 12.62 -3.89
C ILE A 63 -0.41 11.16 -3.83
N SER A 64 -1.20 10.73 -4.81
CA SER A 64 -1.59 9.33 -4.96
C SER A 64 -0.60 8.61 -5.84
N ALA A 65 0.18 7.70 -5.27
CA ALA A 65 1.12 6.87 -6.01
C ALA A 65 0.65 5.44 -6.17
N TYR A 66 -0.23 4.97 -5.30
CA TYR A 66 -0.98 3.75 -5.54
C TYR A 66 -2.47 4.11 -5.44
N PRO A 67 -3.32 3.44 -6.21
CA PRO A 67 -4.74 3.73 -6.24
C PRO A 67 -5.44 3.11 -5.03
N ALA A 68 -5.13 3.70 -3.88
CA ALA A 68 -5.85 3.60 -2.65
C ALA A 68 -6.80 4.79 -2.61
N ALA A 69 -8.11 4.52 -2.67
CA ALA A 69 -9.09 5.52 -2.31
C ALA A 69 -9.03 5.68 -0.79
N LEU A 70 -8.26 6.66 -0.32
CA LEU A 70 -8.22 7.03 1.10
C LEU A 70 -9.52 7.69 1.58
N GLY A 71 -10.44 8.01 0.66
CA GLY A 71 -11.59 8.86 0.98
C GLY A 71 -11.15 10.28 1.33
N LEU A 72 -10.16 10.78 0.58
CA LEU A 72 -9.65 12.16 0.67
C LEU A 72 -9.87 12.92 -0.65
N ALA A 73 -10.59 12.31 -1.60
CA ALA A 73 -10.77 12.87 -2.94
C ALA A 73 -11.72 14.05 -2.87
N GLY A 74 -11.27 15.22 -3.34
CA GLY A 74 -12.06 16.46 -3.31
C GLY A 74 -11.85 17.32 -2.06
N PHE A 75 -11.07 16.86 -1.07
CA PHE A 75 -10.72 17.65 0.11
C PHE A 75 -9.61 18.68 -0.15
N ALA A 76 -8.58 18.27 -0.88
CA ALA A 76 -7.41 19.06 -1.21
C ALA A 76 -6.96 18.75 -2.65
N PRO A 77 -6.10 19.58 -3.28
CA PRO A 77 -5.52 19.29 -4.58
C PRO A 77 -4.90 17.89 -4.62
N LEU A 78 -5.25 17.12 -5.65
CA LEU A 78 -4.82 15.74 -5.83
C LEU A 78 -3.95 15.61 -7.09
N VAL A 79 -2.79 14.98 -6.93
CA VAL A 79 -1.91 14.57 -8.02
C VAL A 79 -1.85 13.06 -8.04
N ASP A 80 -2.44 12.46 -9.06
CA ASP A 80 -2.26 11.03 -9.35
C ASP A 80 -0.95 10.84 -10.12
N THR A 81 -0.05 10.08 -9.53
CA THR A 81 1.27 9.79 -10.08
C THR A 81 1.35 8.39 -10.64
N TYR A 82 0.42 7.49 -10.29
CA TYR A 82 0.37 6.10 -10.76
C TYR A 82 1.73 5.36 -10.77
N LEU A 83 2.46 5.43 -9.66
CA LEU A 83 3.83 4.90 -9.51
C LEU A 83 4.86 5.44 -10.51
N HIS A 84 4.60 6.54 -11.20
CA HIS A 84 5.52 7.17 -12.15
C HIS A 84 6.51 8.09 -11.43
N PRO A 85 7.80 7.71 -11.31
CA PRO A 85 8.75 8.45 -10.48
C PRO A 85 8.93 9.93 -10.89
N PRO A 86 9.03 10.28 -12.18
CA PRO A 86 9.13 11.69 -12.57
C PRO A 86 7.93 12.53 -12.15
N THR A 87 6.71 11.99 -12.22
CA THR A 87 5.50 12.73 -11.80
C THR A 87 5.47 12.88 -10.30
N PHE A 88 5.81 11.82 -9.56
CA PHE A 88 5.96 11.87 -8.11
C PHE A 88 6.97 12.95 -7.66
N ILE A 89 8.17 12.95 -8.26
CA ILE A 89 9.22 13.92 -7.92
C ILE A 89 8.76 15.36 -8.21
N ARG A 90 8.09 15.59 -9.35
CA ARG A 90 7.53 16.92 -9.68
C ARG A 90 6.48 17.37 -8.65
N ALA A 91 5.62 16.46 -8.21
CA ALA A 91 4.59 16.77 -7.21
C ALA A 91 5.21 17.09 -5.84
N MET A 92 6.23 16.33 -5.43
CA MET A 92 6.98 16.58 -4.19
C MET A 92 7.67 17.95 -4.21
N ARG A 93 8.31 18.31 -5.33
CA ARG A 93 8.95 19.61 -5.51
C ARG A 93 7.95 20.76 -5.51
N LEU A 94 6.79 20.57 -6.14
CA LEU A 94 5.71 21.55 -6.11
C LEU A 94 5.28 21.82 -4.67
N ALA A 95 5.06 20.76 -3.88
CA ALA A 95 4.71 20.89 -2.47
C ALA A 95 5.81 21.59 -1.67
N ALA A 96 7.09 21.29 -1.92
CA ALA A 96 8.22 21.94 -1.25
C ALA A 96 8.28 23.45 -1.54
N ILE A 97 8.17 23.84 -2.82
CA ILE A 97 8.24 25.24 -3.27
C ILE A 97 7.05 26.06 -2.72
N GLU A 98 5.87 25.44 -2.62
CA GLU A 98 4.66 26.09 -2.11
C GLU A 98 4.46 25.90 -0.59
N ASP A 99 5.46 25.36 0.13
CA ASP A 99 5.40 25.05 1.57
C ASP A 99 4.14 24.27 2.01
N ARG A 100 3.71 23.34 1.15
CA ARG A 100 2.56 22.48 1.43
C ARG A 100 2.96 21.23 2.20
N SER A 101 2.11 20.84 3.13
CA SER A 101 2.12 19.47 3.66
C SER A 101 1.75 18.49 2.55
N VAL A 102 2.36 17.30 2.57
CA VAL A 102 2.04 16.23 1.61
C VAL A 102 1.28 15.11 2.28
N VAL A 103 0.19 14.68 1.66
CA VAL A 103 -0.48 13.42 1.99
C VAL A 103 -0.07 12.40 0.93
N PHE A 104 0.88 11.55 1.27
CA PHE A 104 1.40 10.54 0.38
C PHE A 104 0.59 9.25 0.51
N ALA A 105 -0.20 8.92 -0.51
CA ALA A 105 -1.01 7.72 -0.56
C ALA A 105 -0.31 6.64 -1.41
N ALA A 106 0.36 5.70 -0.76
CA ALA A 106 1.13 4.67 -1.43
C ALA A 106 1.19 3.37 -0.62
N GLN A 107 1.31 2.24 -1.32
CA GLN A 107 1.66 0.98 -0.66
C GLN A 107 3.10 1.04 -0.12
N PRO A 108 3.42 0.35 0.99
CA PRO A 108 4.70 0.51 1.68
C PRO A 108 5.95 0.37 0.77
N LEU A 109 6.13 -0.75 0.07
CA LEU A 109 7.36 -0.98 -0.70
C LEU A 109 7.49 -0.05 -1.92
N ALA A 110 6.37 0.19 -2.60
CA ALA A 110 6.33 1.05 -3.77
C ALA A 110 6.57 2.52 -3.39
N GLY A 111 5.99 2.97 -2.27
CA GLY A 111 6.21 4.31 -1.75
C GLY A 111 7.66 4.53 -1.31
N VAL A 112 8.29 3.53 -0.68
CA VAL A 112 9.72 3.61 -0.34
C VAL A 112 10.58 3.74 -1.59
N ASP A 113 10.30 2.98 -2.66
CA ASP A 113 11.09 3.09 -3.89
C ASP A 113 11.01 4.49 -4.49
N LEU A 114 9.82 5.10 -4.50
CA LEU A 114 9.62 6.47 -4.97
C LEU A 114 10.34 7.51 -4.10
N LEU A 115 10.24 7.39 -2.77
CA LEU A 115 10.89 8.30 -1.83
C LEU A 115 12.42 8.22 -1.94
N LEU A 116 12.98 7.01 -2.00
CA LEU A 116 14.43 6.86 -2.14
C LEU A 116 14.93 7.33 -3.51
N ARG A 117 14.15 7.22 -4.59
CA ARG A 117 14.51 7.86 -5.87
C ARG A 117 14.56 9.37 -5.75
N ALA A 118 13.59 9.98 -5.07
CA ALA A 118 13.58 11.42 -4.86
C ALA A 118 14.81 11.87 -4.03
N ILE A 119 15.13 11.14 -2.96
CA ILE A 119 16.31 11.38 -2.11
C ILE A 119 17.60 11.19 -2.90
N HIS A 120 17.72 10.09 -3.66
CA HIS A 120 18.93 9.79 -4.45
C HIS A 120 19.20 10.85 -5.51
N GLN A 121 18.14 11.45 -6.07
CA GLN A 121 18.24 12.56 -7.01
C GLN A 121 18.51 13.92 -6.33
N GLN A 122 18.68 13.97 -5.00
CA GLN A 122 18.94 15.18 -4.22
C GLN A 122 17.86 16.26 -4.44
N MET A 123 16.61 15.84 -4.51
CA MET A 123 15.48 16.76 -4.73
C MET A 123 15.02 17.39 -3.42
N GLU A 124 14.56 18.64 -3.48
CA GLU A 124 13.87 19.27 -2.37
C GLU A 124 12.60 18.48 -2.00
N LEU A 125 12.43 18.25 -0.70
CA LEU A 125 11.30 17.55 -0.12
C LEU A 125 10.42 18.55 0.66
N PRO A 126 9.11 18.30 0.78
CA PRO A 126 8.25 19.06 1.68
C PRO A 126 8.75 18.90 3.13
N GLN A 127 8.54 19.91 3.97
CA GLN A 127 8.94 19.83 5.38
C GLN A 127 8.13 18.81 6.17
N ARG A 128 6.91 18.49 5.73
CA ARG A 128 5.94 17.67 6.46
C ARG A 128 5.19 16.73 5.53
N MET A 129 5.11 15.46 5.91
CA MET A 129 4.44 14.41 5.15
C MET A 129 3.59 13.51 6.07
N LEU A 130 2.37 13.22 5.65
CA LEU A 130 1.59 12.09 6.13
C LEU A 130 1.67 10.98 5.09
N TRP A 131 2.25 9.83 5.42
CA TRP A 131 2.18 8.65 4.59
C TRP A 131 1.01 7.75 5.00
N ALA A 132 -0.06 7.84 4.23
CA ALA A 132 -1.21 6.95 4.33
C ALA A 132 -0.95 5.66 3.53
N ALA A 133 -0.63 4.58 4.24
CA ALA A 133 -0.13 3.33 3.67
C ALA A 133 -1.02 2.15 4.02
N GLY A 134 -1.25 1.25 3.07
CA GLY A 134 -2.03 0.03 3.31
C GLY A 134 -1.89 -1.00 2.21
N GLY A 135 -2.67 -2.09 2.31
CA GLY A 135 -2.78 -3.12 1.28
C GLY A 135 -1.96 -4.39 1.52
N TYR A 136 -0.90 -4.31 2.33
CA TYR A 136 -0.14 -5.43 2.89
C TYR A 136 0.67 -4.96 4.11
N TYR A 137 1.37 -5.87 4.77
CA TYR A 137 2.17 -5.59 5.97
C TYR A 137 3.20 -4.47 5.74
N PHE A 138 3.24 -3.50 6.64
CA PHE A 138 4.24 -2.43 6.67
C PHE A 138 5.25 -2.72 7.79
N PRO A 139 6.48 -3.17 7.46
CA PRO A 139 7.49 -3.47 8.47
C PRO A 139 7.83 -2.26 9.33
N ARG A 140 8.02 -2.47 10.64
CA ARG A 140 8.46 -1.42 11.56
C ARG A 140 9.89 -1.00 11.23
N SER A 141 10.76 -1.94 10.88
CA SER A 141 12.13 -1.64 10.44
C SER A 141 12.17 -0.69 9.23
N LEU A 142 11.23 -0.83 8.30
CA LEU A 142 11.10 0.03 7.12
C LEU A 142 10.63 1.44 7.48
N GLU A 143 9.67 1.54 8.41
CA GLU A 143 9.16 2.80 8.92
C GLU A 143 10.27 3.61 9.61
N VAL A 144 11.06 2.97 10.48
CA VAL A 144 12.22 3.60 11.13
C VAL A 144 13.24 4.06 10.08
N PHE A 145 13.61 3.19 9.15
CA PHE A 145 14.56 3.51 8.09
C PHE A 145 14.15 4.74 7.26
N ILE A 146 12.89 4.81 6.82
CA ILE A 146 12.41 5.95 6.02
C ILE A 146 12.31 7.22 6.83
N THR A 147 11.89 7.12 8.09
CA THR A 147 11.83 8.27 9.00
C THR A 147 13.19 8.92 9.11
N ASP A 148 14.23 8.13 9.34
CA ASP A 148 15.60 8.63 9.44
C ASP A 148 16.11 9.22 8.11
N CYS A 149 15.85 8.56 6.98
CA CYS A 149 16.23 9.07 5.67
C CYS A 149 15.56 10.41 5.35
N LEU A 150 14.28 10.58 5.67
CA LEU A 150 13.55 11.83 5.43
C LEU A 150 13.96 12.93 6.41
N ALA A 151 14.19 12.58 7.68
CA ALA A 151 14.66 13.53 8.69
C ALA A 151 16.03 14.12 8.31
N GLN A 152 16.93 13.33 7.73
CA GLN A 152 18.21 13.80 7.19
C GLN A 152 18.06 14.80 6.04
N GLN A 153 16.91 14.80 5.36
CA GLN A 153 16.56 15.76 4.31
C GLN A 153 15.65 16.89 4.82
N GLY A 154 15.44 17.01 6.14
CA GLY A 154 14.58 18.04 6.74
C GLY A 154 13.07 17.79 6.58
N CYS A 155 12.67 16.59 6.15
CA CYS A 155 11.27 16.20 6.03
C CYS A 155 10.82 15.40 7.26
N GLN A 156 9.83 15.92 7.98
CA GLN A 156 9.13 15.18 9.05
C GLN A 156 8.05 14.30 8.44
N ILE A 157 7.99 13.04 8.86
CA ILE A 157 6.99 12.08 8.39
C ILE A 157 6.17 11.51 9.54
N GLU A 158 4.87 11.38 9.29
CA GLU A 158 3.92 10.61 10.09
C GLU A 158 3.32 9.50 9.24
N TYR A 159 2.90 8.42 9.90
CA TYR A 159 2.34 7.25 9.22
C TYR A 159 0.87 7.08 9.61
N LEU A 160 0.04 6.82 8.60
CA LEU A 160 -1.34 6.41 8.78
C LEU A 160 -1.52 5.03 8.13
N HIS A 161 -1.42 3.98 8.94
CA HIS A 161 -1.69 2.63 8.48
C HIS A 161 -3.18 2.48 8.20
N CYS A 162 -3.53 2.03 7.00
CA CYS A 162 -4.91 1.91 6.52
C CYS A 162 -5.25 0.45 6.21
N TYR A 163 -6.41 -0.01 6.67
CA TYR A 163 -6.92 -1.36 6.39
C TYR A 163 -8.37 -1.31 5.86
N GLY A 164 -8.73 -2.23 4.94
CA GLY A 164 -10.09 -2.38 4.38
C GLY A 164 -10.35 -1.74 3.01
N VAL A 165 -9.36 -1.08 2.41
CA VAL A 165 -9.50 -0.31 1.15
C VAL A 165 -9.93 -1.20 -0.03
N ALA A 166 -9.48 -2.45 -0.12
CA ALA A 166 -9.78 -3.31 -1.26
C ALA A 166 -11.09 -4.10 -1.08
N GLU A 167 -11.35 -4.52 0.15
CA GLU A 167 -12.41 -5.44 0.55
C GLU A 167 -13.77 -4.77 0.56
N ILE A 168 -13.84 -3.54 1.06
CA ILE A 168 -15.10 -2.81 1.29
C ILE A 168 -15.20 -1.51 0.47
N GLY A 169 -14.08 -1.07 -0.11
CA GLY A 169 -14.01 0.05 -1.06
C GLY A 169 -13.30 1.29 -0.51
N HIS A 170 -13.02 1.34 0.79
CA HIS A 170 -12.40 2.47 1.50
C HIS A 170 -11.77 2.02 2.81
N THR A 171 -10.96 2.89 3.43
CA THR A 171 -10.33 2.63 4.73
C THR A 171 -11.40 2.41 5.82
N CYS A 172 -11.41 1.22 6.42
CA CYS A 172 -12.33 0.84 7.50
C CYS A 172 -11.68 1.02 8.87
N PHE A 173 -10.37 0.77 8.94
CA PHE A 173 -9.57 0.97 10.13
C PHE A 173 -8.32 1.77 9.79
N ALA A 174 -7.89 2.59 10.75
CA ALA A 174 -6.64 3.32 10.65
C ALA A 174 -5.83 3.24 11.95
N ALA A 175 -4.51 3.39 11.86
CA ALA A 175 -3.61 3.46 13.00
C ALA A 175 -2.50 4.47 12.75
N MET A 176 -2.18 5.28 13.75
CA MET A 176 -0.96 6.11 13.79
C MET A 176 0.07 5.56 14.78
N GLU A 177 -0.34 4.59 15.60
CA GLU A 177 0.49 3.98 16.63
C GLU A 177 0.61 2.47 16.38
N ARG A 178 1.58 1.86 17.06
CA ARG A 178 1.78 0.41 17.10
C ARG A 178 1.66 -0.09 18.53
N PHE A 179 1.20 -1.32 18.70
CA PHE A 179 1.35 -2.07 19.95
C PHE A 179 2.83 -2.38 20.22
N ASP A 180 3.16 -2.79 21.44
CA ASP A 180 4.51 -3.21 21.83
C ASP A 180 5.04 -4.37 20.98
N SER A 181 4.12 -5.20 20.45
CA SER A 181 4.41 -6.26 19.48
C SER A 181 4.91 -5.75 18.12
N GLY A 182 4.89 -4.44 17.90
CA GLY A 182 5.25 -3.78 16.65
C GLY A 182 4.12 -3.74 15.62
N HIS A 183 2.96 -4.35 15.88
CA HIS A 183 1.81 -4.30 14.98
C HIS A 183 1.04 -2.99 15.09
N PRO A 184 0.47 -2.45 13.99
CA PRO A 184 -0.37 -1.26 14.07
C PRO A 184 -1.57 -1.47 14.99
N ARG A 185 -1.87 -0.45 15.80
CA ARG A 185 -2.98 -0.40 16.75
C ARG A 185 -4.18 0.25 16.07
N PHE A 186 -5.00 -0.56 15.42
CA PHE A 186 -6.06 -0.07 14.56
C PHE A 186 -7.27 0.42 15.36
N ARG A 187 -7.80 1.58 14.98
CA ARG A 187 -9.11 2.07 15.40
C ARG A 187 -10.08 1.98 14.23
N LYS A 188 -11.33 1.64 14.50
CA LYS A 188 -12.37 1.64 13.49
C LYS A 188 -12.74 3.08 13.14
N VAL A 189 -12.60 3.46 11.87
CA VAL A 189 -12.87 4.82 11.36
C VAL A 189 -14.06 4.90 10.42
N ALA A 190 -14.58 3.76 9.97
CA ALA A 190 -15.80 3.67 9.17
C ALA A 190 -16.99 3.22 10.04
N PRO A 191 -17.86 4.13 10.51
CA PRO A 191 -18.97 3.80 11.39
C PRO A 191 -20.02 2.89 10.73
N GLU A 192 -20.14 2.95 9.40
CA GLU A 192 -21.06 2.12 8.61
C GLU A 192 -20.60 0.67 8.43
N VAL A 193 -19.40 0.34 8.92
CA VAL A 193 -18.82 -1.00 8.88
C VAL A 193 -18.89 -1.62 10.28
N THR A 194 -19.51 -2.79 10.35
CA THR A 194 -19.44 -3.69 11.49
C THR A 194 -18.26 -4.64 11.27
N ALA A 195 -17.48 -4.85 12.33
CA ALA A 195 -16.36 -5.77 12.34
C ALA A 195 -16.60 -6.81 13.43
N SER A 196 -16.25 -8.06 13.14
CA SER A 196 -16.39 -9.18 14.06
C SER A 196 -15.31 -10.22 13.80
N VAL A 197 -14.97 -10.99 14.83
CA VAL A 197 -14.03 -12.11 14.72
C VAL A 197 -14.83 -13.42 14.59
N ILE A 198 -14.55 -14.21 13.56
CA ILE A 198 -15.20 -15.52 13.39
C ILE A 198 -14.53 -16.54 14.31
N GLY A 199 -15.32 -17.07 15.24
CA GLY A 199 -14.89 -18.10 16.19
C GLY A 199 -14.37 -19.37 15.49
N GLY A 200 -13.26 -19.91 15.98
CA GLY A 200 -12.58 -21.10 15.45
C GLY A 200 -11.25 -20.80 14.76
N ASN A 201 -11.18 -19.70 13.99
CA ASN A 201 -9.99 -19.35 13.19
C ASN A 201 -9.48 -17.91 13.41
N SER A 202 -10.09 -17.15 14.32
CA SER A 202 -9.79 -15.72 14.59
C SER A 202 -9.77 -14.84 13.33
N GLN A 203 -10.57 -15.18 12.31
CA GLN A 203 -10.61 -14.43 11.06
C GLN A 203 -11.47 -13.17 11.19
N LEU A 204 -11.01 -12.08 10.57
CA LEU A 204 -11.75 -10.83 10.53
C LEU A 204 -12.90 -10.90 9.52
N ALA A 205 -14.12 -10.71 9.98
CA ALA A 205 -15.29 -10.50 9.15
C ALA A 205 -15.72 -9.05 9.18
N LEU A 206 -16.01 -8.50 8.01
CA LEU A 206 -16.46 -7.13 7.82
C LEU A 206 -17.82 -7.13 7.13
N GLN A 207 -18.75 -6.35 7.66
CA GLN A 207 -20.10 -6.19 7.12
C GLN A 207 -20.44 -4.72 6.97
N ARG A 208 -20.93 -4.32 5.80
CA ARG A 208 -21.45 -2.98 5.54
C ARG A 208 -22.93 -2.89 5.90
N SER A 209 -23.40 -1.68 6.18
CA SER A 209 -24.83 -1.36 6.32
C SER A 209 -25.68 -1.69 5.09
N ASP A 210 -25.09 -1.76 3.89
CA ASP A 210 -25.76 -2.19 2.65
C ASP A 210 -25.92 -3.72 2.53
N GLY A 211 -25.56 -4.48 3.56
CA GLY A 211 -25.68 -5.93 3.63
C GLY A 211 -24.50 -6.69 3.00
N ARG A 212 -23.55 -6.01 2.35
CA ARG A 212 -22.34 -6.68 1.83
C ARG A 212 -21.45 -7.13 2.97
N SER A 213 -21.09 -8.41 2.97
CA SER A 213 -20.18 -9.01 3.95
C SER A 213 -18.99 -9.69 3.28
N ILE A 214 -17.85 -9.67 3.93
CA ILE A 214 -16.66 -10.40 3.53
C ILE A 214 -15.97 -10.98 4.77
N VAL A 215 -15.54 -12.23 4.68
CA VAL A 215 -14.58 -12.83 5.61
C VAL A 215 -13.21 -12.66 4.99
N THR A 216 -12.32 -11.93 5.66
CA THR A 216 -10.97 -11.73 5.17
C THR A 216 -10.11 -12.95 5.49
N GLU A 217 -8.97 -13.05 4.83
CA GLU A 217 -7.96 -14.07 5.14
C GLU A 217 -7.08 -13.64 6.33
N ASP A 218 -7.32 -12.45 6.88
CA ASP A 218 -6.51 -11.86 7.95
C ASP A 218 -7.07 -12.23 9.32
N TYR A 219 -6.18 -12.35 10.30
CA TYR A 219 -6.52 -12.61 11.69
C TYR A 219 -6.75 -11.30 12.42
N ALA A 220 -7.69 -11.29 13.37
CA ALA A 220 -7.92 -10.12 14.19
C ALA A 220 -8.29 -10.47 15.63
N ASP A 221 -7.81 -9.64 16.54
CA ASP A 221 -8.19 -9.62 17.95
C ASP A 221 -8.56 -8.19 18.36
N GLU A 222 -9.60 -8.06 19.18
CA GLU A 222 -9.98 -6.78 19.79
C GLU A 222 -9.36 -6.69 21.19
N ILE A 223 -8.57 -5.64 21.42
CA ILE A 223 -7.83 -5.38 22.65
C ILE A 223 -8.23 -3.98 23.13
N ASN A 224 -9.03 -3.90 24.20
CA ASN A 224 -9.48 -2.63 24.80
C ASN A 224 -10.17 -1.66 23.81
N GLY A 225 -10.97 -2.18 22.87
CA GLY A 225 -11.66 -1.37 21.85
C GLY A 225 -10.81 -1.00 20.63
N GLU A 226 -9.54 -1.41 20.61
CA GLU A 226 -8.63 -1.29 19.47
C GLU A 226 -8.38 -2.66 18.84
N TRP A 227 -7.94 -2.67 17.58
CA TRP A 227 -7.86 -3.87 16.77
C TRP A 227 -6.40 -4.20 16.47
N LEU A 228 -6.00 -5.42 16.81
CA LEU A 228 -4.80 -6.05 16.29
C LEU A 228 -5.19 -6.82 15.04
N ILE A 229 -4.78 -6.35 13.85
CA ILE A 229 -5.06 -7.02 12.57
C ILE A 229 -3.75 -7.54 12.00
N GLN A 230 -3.69 -8.84 11.74
CA GLN A 230 -2.50 -9.54 11.26
C GLN A 230 -2.76 -10.22 9.92
N SER A 231 -1.81 -10.11 9.00
CA SER A 231 -1.92 -10.78 7.71
C SER A 231 -2.01 -12.29 7.87
N GLY A 232 -2.96 -12.91 7.15
CA GLY A 232 -3.06 -14.36 7.10
C GLY A 232 -1.81 -15.03 6.52
N HIS A 233 -1.58 -16.31 6.84
CA HIS A 233 -0.43 -17.07 6.34
C HIS A 233 -0.34 -17.14 4.81
N GLY A 234 -1.49 -17.12 4.11
CA GLY A 234 -1.56 -17.07 2.65
C GLY A 234 -1.04 -15.75 2.05
N ARG A 235 -0.95 -14.68 2.85
CA ARG A 235 -0.50 -13.34 2.43
C ARG A 235 0.89 -13.00 2.96
N MET A 236 1.21 -13.40 4.19
CA MET A 236 2.49 -13.15 4.83
C MET A 236 2.95 -14.38 5.61
N CYS A 237 4.07 -14.96 5.18
CA CYS A 237 4.76 -16.01 5.93
C CYS A 237 5.46 -15.40 7.17
N PRO A 238 5.34 -15.97 8.37
CA PRO A 238 5.97 -15.45 9.58
C PRO A 238 7.48 -15.23 9.45
N GLU A 239 8.19 -16.15 8.78
CA GLU A 239 9.64 -16.07 8.56
C GLU A 239 10.02 -14.94 7.59
N VAL A 240 9.15 -14.64 6.62
CA VAL A 240 9.35 -13.49 5.73
C VAL A 240 9.19 -12.19 6.52
N ARG A 241 8.18 -12.12 7.38
CA ARG A 241 7.98 -10.97 8.26
C ARG A 241 9.20 -10.77 9.17
N GLU A 242 9.63 -11.81 9.88
CA GLU A 242 10.80 -11.77 10.75
C GLU A 242 12.05 -11.31 9.99
N GLN A 243 12.23 -11.84 8.77
CA GLN A 243 13.33 -11.45 7.92
C GLN A 243 13.30 -9.96 7.56
N LEU A 244 12.17 -9.42 7.11
CA LEU A 244 12.03 -8.00 6.79
C LEU A 244 12.23 -7.11 8.03
N GLU A 245 11.75 -7.53 9.20
CA GLU A 245 11.97 -6.80 10.45
C GLU A 245 13.43 -6.81 10.89
N SER A 246 14.20 -7.84 10.54
CA SER A 246 15.64 -7.93 10.84
C SER A 246 16.53 -7.07 9.93
N TRP A 247 15.98 -6.48 8.87
CA TRP A 247 16.76 -5.70 7.90
C TRP A 247 17.31 -4.41 8.50
N SER A 248 18.60 -4.17 8.24
CA SER A 248 19.30 -2.94 8.60
C SER A 248 18.97 -1.80 7.62
N HIS A 249 19.46 -0.59 7.93
CA HIS A 249 19.42 0.54 6.99
C HIS A 249 20.08 0.20 5.64
N GLN A 250 21.19 -0.54 5.67
CA GLN A 250 21.90 -0.91 4.44
C GLN A 250 21.07 -1.89 3.60
N ASP A 251 20.40 -2.85 4.24
CA ASP A 251 19.50 -3.77 3.54
C ASP A 251 18.35 -3.02 2.87
N TRP A 252 17.69 -2.11 3.60
CA TRP A 252 16.56 -1.32 3.06
C TRP A 252 16.97 -0.33 1.96
N MET A 253 18.17 0.24 2.06
CA MET A 253 18.73 1.09 1.02
C MET A 253 18.96 0.30 -0.28
N ARG A 254 19.37 -0.98 -0.17
CA ARG A 254 19.73 -1.81 -1.31
C ARG A 254 18.56 -2.56 -1.94
N ARG A 255 17.63 -3.06 -1.11
CA ARG A 255 16.60 -4.03 -1.50
C ARG A 255 15.21 -3.40 -1.49
N THR A 256 14.32 -3.90 -2.35
CA THR A 256 12.96 -3.37 -2.48
C THR A 256 11.97 -3.95 -1.46
N GLY A 257 12.33 -5.02 -0.74
CA GLY A 257 11.40 -5.79 0.10
C GLY A 257 10.63 -6.88 -0.66
N TYR A 258 10.76 -6.93 -1.99
CA TYR A 258 10.30 -8.08 -2.78
C TYR A 258 11.29 -9.23 -2.64
N LEU A 259 10.74 -10.40 -2.38
CA LEU A 259 11.47 -11.62 -2.11
C LEU A 259 10.76 -12.80 -2.74
N ALA A 260 11.56 -13.76 -3.19
CA ALA A 260 11.09 -15.04 -3.68
C ALA A 260 11.72 -16.12 -2.82
N ALA A 261 10.90 -16.86 -2.07
CA ALA A 261 11.34 -17.98 -1.26
C ALA A 261 11.08 -19.28 -2.04
N GLN A 262 12.14 -19.96 -2.48
CA GLN A 262 12.08 -21.28 -3.10
C GLN A 262 12.73 -22.31 -2.18
N ALA A 263 11.91 -23.14 -1.51
CA ALA A 263 12.32 -24.16 -0.55
C ALA A 263 13.31 -23.65 0.53
N LYS A 264 14.61 -23.67 0.24
CA LYS A 264 15.71 -23.29 1.15
C LYS A 264 16.44 -21.99 0.77
N ASN A 265 16.14 -21.41 -0.40
CA ASN A 265 16.82 -20.22 -0.89
C ASN A 265 15.84 -19.06 -1.01
N THR A 266 16.15 -17.96 -0.31
CA THR A 266 15.47 -16.67 -0.51
C THR A 266 16.29 -15.83 -1.46
N ARG A 267 15.65 -15.32 -2.52
CA ARG A 267 16.20 -14.29 -3.41
C ARG A 267 15.55 -12.95 -3.11
N TYR A 268 16.33 -11.87 -3.14
CA TYR A 268 15.88 -10.50 -2.91
C TYR A 268 16.01 -9.71 -4.19
N GLN A 269 15.03 -8.85 -4.44
CA GLN A 269 15.13 -7.87 -5.50
C GLN A 269 15.93 -6.65 -5.01
N LEU A 270 16.94 -6.27 -5.78
CA LEU A 270 17.64 -4.99 -5.64
C LEU A 270 16.83 -3.84 -6.23
N ARG A 271 17.03 -2.64 -5.70
CA ARG A 271 16.53 -1.41 -6.32
C ARG A 271 17.16 -1.20 -7.69
N GLU A 272 16.47 -0.49 -8.57
CA GLU A 272 16.86 -0.34 -9.98
C GLU A 272 18.27 0.26 -10.15
N TRP A 273 18.63 1.22 -9.30
CA TRP A 273 19.92 1.93 -9.34
C TRP A 273 21.02 1.25 -8.51
N VAL A 274 20.77 0.08 -7.93
CA VAL A 274 21.73 -0.65 -7.09
C VAL A 274 22.36 -1.79 -7.87
N GLU A 275 23.70 -1.83 -7.87
CA GLU A 275 24.47 -2.91 -8.49
C GLU A 275 24.62 -4.13 -7.56
N CYS A 276 24.73 -5.31 -8.18
CA CYS A 276 25.00 -6.56 -7.47
C CYS A 276 26.42 -6.54 -6.88
N CYS A 277 26.56 -6.86 -5.59
CA CYS A 277 27.86 -6.91 -4.91
C CYS A 277 28.37 -8.36 -4.70
N GLY A 278 27.93 -9.30 -5.54
CA GLY A 278 28.35 -10.70 -5.48
C GLY A 278 27.57 -11.60 -4.50
N ASP A 279 26.59 -11.07 -3.75
CA ASP A 279 25.66 -11.92 -2.99
C ASP A 279 24.71 -12.63 -3.98
N GLU A 280 24.82 -13.95 -4.08
CA GLU A 280 23.99 -14.78 -4.98
C GLU A 280 22.49 -14.71 -4.64
N ARG A 281 22.13 -14.22 -3.45
CA ARG A 281 20.74 -14.00 -3.06
C ARG A 281 20.16 -12.72 -3.65
N GLU A 282 20.96 -11.81 -4.16
CA GLU A 282 20.50 -10.53 -4.70
C GLU A 282 20.37 -10.59 -6.22
N LEU A 283 19.17 -10.32 -6.72
CA LEU A 283 18.89 -10.22 -8.15
C LEU A 283 18.64 -8.76 -8.53
N ARG A 284 19.20 -8.35 -9.68
CA ARG A 284 18.90 -7.04 -10.26
C ARG A 284 17.41 -6.87 -10.49
N TYR A 285 16.95 -5.64 -10.37
CA TYR A 285 15.54 -5.26 -10.39
C TYR A 285 14.70 -5.97 -11.49
N PHE A 286 15.09 -5.83 -12.76
CA PHE A 286 14.37 -6.43 -13.89
C PHE A 286 14.54 -7.95 -13.96
N ARG A 287 15.73 -8.48 -13.63
CA ARG A 287 16.00 -9.92 -13.62
C ARG A 287 15.15 -10.67 -12.60
N PHE A 288 14.91 -10.07 -11.44
CA PHE A 288 14.00 -10.62 -10.44
C PHE A 288 12.58 -10.79 -11.02
N TRP A 289 12.08 -9.78 -11.73
CA TRP A 289 10.75 -9.84 -12.36
C TRP A 289 10.66 -10.83 -13.51
N GLU A 290 11.69 -10.90 -14.35
CA GLU A 290 11.77 -11.92 -15.41
C GLU A 290 11.68 -13.33 -14.83
N GLN A 291 12.34 -13.58 -13.69
CA GLN A 291 12.42 -14.90 -13.09
C GLN A 291 11.19 -15.28 -12.25
N HIS A 292 10.61 -14.32 -11.53
CA HIS A 292 9.55 -14.60 -10.53
C HIS A 292 8.18 -14.04 -10.91
N GLY A 293 8.12 -13.24 -11.98
CA GLY A 293 6.92 -12.56 -12.47
C GLY A 293 6.47 -11.41 -11.58
N GLY A 294 5.70 -10.49 -12.17
CA GLY A 294 5.10 -9.35 -11.45
C GLY A 294 5.70 -8.00 -11.82
N SER A 295 5.40 -7.00 -11.00
CA SER A 295 5.85 -5.61 -11.12
C SER A 295 5.66 -4.89 -9.78
N LEU A 296 6.10 -3.63 -9.65
CA LEU A 296 5.79 -2.80 -8.46
C LEU A 296 4.29 -2.57 -8.23
N GLN A 297 3.45 -2.79 -9.24
CA GLN A 297 2.00 -2.71 -9.11
C GLN A 297 1.41 -3.97 -8.46
N CYS A 298 2.16 -5.09 -8.49
CA CYS A 298 1.77 -6.33 -7.85
C CYS A 298 2.06 -6.28 -6.35
N LYS A 299 1.10 -6.75 -5.54
CA LYS A 299 1.37 -7.05 -4.14
C LYS A 299 2.51 -8.09 -4.06
N PRO A 300 3.42 -7.97 -3.07
CA PRO A 300 4.46 -8.96 -2.89
C PRO A 300 3.84 -10.33 -2.56
N LYS A 301 4.38 -11.38 -3.17
CA LYS A 301 4.02 -12.77 -2.86
C LYS A 301 4.92 -13.24 -1.72
N TRP A 302 4.52 -12.92 -0.49
CA TRP A 302 5.26 -13.28 0.72
C TRP A 302 4.84 -14.63 1.32
N ASN A 303 3.97 -15.37 0.65
CA ASN A 303 3.74 -16.77 0.98
C ASN A 303 4.92 -17.62 0.46
N ARG A 304 5.33 -18.62 1.25
CA ARG A 304 6.22 -19.66 0.73
C ARG A 304 5.38 -20.57 -0.15
N ALA A 305 5.75 -20.71 -1.42
CA ALA A 305 5.24 -21.83 -2.20
C ALA A 305 5.74 -23.10 -1.51
N SER A 306 4.84 -23.85 -0.88
CA SER A 306 5.11 -25.24 -0.55
C SER A 306 5.55 -25.93 -1.84
N ALA A 307 6.58 -26.77 -1.78
CA ALA A 307 7.27 -27.37 -2.93
C ALA A 307 6.43 -28.39 -3.74
N SER A 308 5.11 -28.19 -3.83
CA SER A 308 4.16 -28.98 -4.58
C SER A 308 3.65 -28.16 -5.77
N ALA A 309 4.04 -28.61 -6.96
CA ALA A 309 3.62 -28.19 -8.31
C ALA A 309 4.36 -26.98 -8.94
N VAL A 310 5.58 -27.23 -9.42
CA VAL A 310 6.05 -26.62 -10.68
C VAL A 310 6.28 -27.75 -11.67
N THR A 311 5.25 -28.11 -12.43
CA THR A 311 5.48 -28.64 -13.78
C THR A 311 5.68 -27.41 -14.66
N PRO A 312 6.85 -27.21 -15.29
CA PRO A 312 7.03 -26.10 -16.21
C PRO A 312 6.06 -26.29 -17.39
N PRO A 313 5.50 -25.20 -17.97
CA PRO A 313 4.78 -25.31 -19.21
C PRO A 313 5.74 -25.78 -20.30
N SER A 314 5.61 -27.03 -20.74
CA SER A 314 6.26 -27.54 -21.94
C SER A 314 5.52 -27.00 -23.16
N GLY A 315 6.03 -25.93 -23.76
CA GLY A 315 5.50 -25.41 -25.02
C GLY A 315 6.24 -24.17 -25.52
N PRO A 316 6.79 -24.17 -26.75
CA PRO A 316 7.33 -22.97 -27.37
C PRO A 316 6.16 -22.05 -27.75
N HIS A 317 6.11 -20.85 -27.16
CA HIS A 317 5.22 -19.81 -27.65
C HIS A 317 5.78 -19.23 -28.97
N PRO A 318 4.99 -19.14 -30.03
CA PRO A 318 5.41 -18.50 -31.28
C PRO A 318 5.53 -16.99 -31.07
N VAL A 319 6.62 -16.43 -31.60
CA VAL A 319 6.85 -14.99 -31.71
C VAL A 319 5.83 -14.42 -32.71
N PRO A 320 4.99 -13.43 -32.36
CA PRO A 320 4.20 -12.72 -33.36
C PRO A 320 5.12 -11.76 -34.11
N HIS A 321 5.22 -11.95 -35.42
CA HIS A 321 5.79 -10.98 -36.34
C HIS A 321 5.07 -9.64 -36.22
N ARG A 322 5.86 -8.56 -36.17
CA ARG A 322 5.40 -7.18 -36.32
C ARG A 322 4.83 -6.97 -37.73
N ILE A 323 3.66 -6.33 -37.80
CA ILE A 323 3.30 -5.39 -38.85
C ILE A 323 3.03 -4.07 -38.14
#